data_AF-A0AAE1XAQ9-F1
#
_entry.id   AF-A0AAE1XAQ9-F1
#
_cell.length_a   1.000
_cell.length_b   1.000
_cell.length_c   1.000
_cell.angle_alpha   90.00
_cell.angle_beta   90.00
_cell.angle_gamma   90.00
#
_symmetry.space_group_name_H-M   'P 1'
#
loop_
_entity.id
_entity.type
_entity.pdbx_description
1 polymer ?
#
loop_
_entity_poly.entity_id
_entity_poly.type
_entity_poly.pdbx_seq_one_letter_code
_entity_poly.pdbx_strand_id
1 'polypeptide(L)'
;MRTKGTSWISPPQTLLVGSSSKKCETFERWHANHRKVRSIILVFMSNDVQKQYDRLDDVALILQRIKEVYAIPDRQTRYVATKEFFIAKMTEGSFVQEHGVKMLSLVEKLEDLKVGLDNDTYIDVILQLLPPSYDPSIVNFNMNGLEKSINELINLRWKRKKGKAKAKTVVVAKDAKSAPVAPVGVGKGKRKMGAQ
;
A
#
# COMPACT_ATOMS: atom_id res chain seq x y z
N MET A 1 11.33 9.68 -30.71
CA MET A 1 12.03 8.47 -30.23
C MET A 1 11.19 7.25 -30.56
N ARG A 2 11.65 6.37 -31.46
CA ARG A 2 10.94 5.17 -31.93
C ARG A 2 11.37 3.99 -31.05
N THR A 3 10.44 3.37 -30.34
CA THR A 3 10.71 2.28 -29.39
C THR A 3 11.30 1.07 -30.13
N LYS A 4 12.54 0.67 -29.79
CA LYS A 4 13.24 -0.49 -30.36
C LYS A 4 12.76 -1.84 -29.75
N GLY A 5 11.52 -1.93 -29.31
CA GLY A 5 11.04 -3.05 -28.48
C GLY A 5 10.40 -4.22 -29.23
N THR A 6 10.02 -4.08 -30.51
CA THR A 6 9.15 -5.05 -31.19
C THR A 6 9.63 -5.51 -32.57
N SER A 7 10.86 -5.18 -32.99
CA SER A 7 11.30 -5.40 -34.38
C SER A 7 11.41 -6.87 -34.81
N TRP A 8 11.43 -7.82 -33.87
CA TRP A 8 11.50 -9.25 -34.16
C TRP A 8 10.15 -9.89 -34.51
N ILE A 9 9.04 -9.18 -34.23
CA ILE A 9 7.67 -9.65 -34.47
C ILE A 9 7.18 -9.24 -35.87
N SER A 10 7.84 -8.26 -36.49
CA SER A 10 7.47 -7.77 -37.81
C SER A 10 7.85 -8.78 -38.90
N PRO A 11 6.95 -9.10 -39.85
CA PRO A 11 7.27 -9.99 -40.96
C PRO A 11 8.33 -9.37 -41.89
N PRO A 12 9.26 -10.18 -42.43
CA PRO A 12 10.12 -9.76 -43.53
C PRO A 12 9.27 -9.43 -44.76
N GLN A 13 9.73 -8.50 -45.60
CA GLN A 13 9.01 -8.08 -46.81
C GLN A 13 8.63 -9.29 -47.68
N THR A 14 7.37 -9.33 -48.14
CA THR A 14 6.80 -10.42 -48.94
C THR A 14 7.64 -10.72 -50.18
N LEU A 15 7.93 -12.00 -50.40
CA LEU A 15 8.73 -12.48 -51.52
C LEU A 15 7.97 -12.28 -52.84
N LEU A 16 8.55 -11.53 -53.78
CA LEU A 16 8.16 -11.52 -55.19
C LEU A 16 8.70 -12.80 -55.87
N VAL A 17 7.91 -13.39 -56.78
CA VAL A 17 8.32 -14.52 -57.61
C VAL A 17 9.62 -14.16 -58.34
N GLY A 18 10.74 -14.79 -57.96
CA GLY A 18 12.10 -14.48 -58.43
C GLY A 18 13.11 -14.06 -57.35
N SER A 19 12.75 -14.07 -56.07
CA SER A 19 13.64 -13.71 -54.96
C SER A 19 14.83 -14.67 -54.77
N SER A 20 16.04 -14.10 -54.55
CA SER A 20 17.30 -14.81 -54.26
C SER A 20 17.16 -15.85 -53.12
N SER A 21 17.83 -17.01 -53.24
CA SER A 21 17.86 -18.13 -52.24
C SER A 21 17.96 -17.66 -50.79
N LYS A 22 18.82 -16.66 -50.54
CA LYS A 22 19.05 -16.10 -49.20
C LYS A 22 17.82 -15.42 -48.59
N LYS A 23 16.97 -14.78 -49.42
CA LYS A 23 15.72 -14.15 -48.96
C LYS A 23 14.67 -15.21 -48.59
N CYS A 24 14.57 -16.29 -49.37
CA CYS A 24 13.69 -17.42 -49.07
C CYS A 24 14.08 -18.10 -47.75
N GLU A 25 15.37 -18.41 -47.55
CA GLU A 25 15.87 -18.99 -46.30
C GLU A 25 15.58 -18.12 -45.07
N THR A 26 15.71 -16.78 -45.20
CA THR A 26 15.38 -15.87 -44.09
C THR A 26 13.89 -15.84 -43.78
N PHE A 27 13.04 -15.93 -44.79
CA PHE A 27 11.58 -15.95 -44.65
C PHE A 27 11.11 -17.24 -43.97
N GLU A 28 11.60 -18.40 -44.43
CA GLU A 28 11.29 -19.70 -43.84
C GLU A 28 11.75 -19.79 -42.37
N ARG A 29 12.97 -19.30 -42.09
CA ARG A 29 13.50 -19.25 -40.73
C ARG A 29 12.64 -18.38 -39.82
N TRP A 30 12.15 -17.24 -40.31
CA TRP A 30 11.25 -16.37 -39.57
C TRP A 30 9.93 -17.06 -39.22
N HIS A 31 9.31 -17.78 -40.16
CA HIS A 31 8.09 -18.55 -39.93
C HIS A 31 8.31 -19.74 -38.98
N ALA A 32 9.44 -20.45 -39.11
CA ALA A 32 9.79 -21.53 -38.18
C ALA A 32 9.94 -21.01 -36.75
N ASN A 33 10.60 -19.87 -36.56
CA ASN A 33 10.75 -19.24 -35.25
C ASN A 33 9.41 -18.74 -34.70
N HIS A 34 8.56 -18.11 -35.53
CA HIS A 34 7.22 -17.69 -35.12
C HIS A 34 6.37 -18.87 -34.63
N ARG A 35 6.38 -20.00 -35.35
CA ARG A 35 5.69 -21.23 -34.93
C ARG A 35 6.21 -21.77 -33.60
N LYS A 36 7.54 -21.73 -33.38
CA LYS A 36 8.14 -22.14 -32.10
C LYS A 36 7.70 -21.24 -30.95
N VAL A 37 7.78 -19.92 -31.12
CA VAL A 37 7.37 -18.95 -30.11
C VAL A 37 5.89 -19.13 -29.76
N ARG A 38 5.04 -19.29 -30.78
CA ARG A 38 3.62 -19.60 -30.60
C ARG A 38 3.40 -20.86 -29.75
N SER A 39 4.07 -21.96 -30.12
CA SER A 39 3.96 -23.24 -29.39
C SER A 39 4.36 -23.08 -27.92
N ILE A 40 5.47 -22.40 -27.66
CA ILE A 40 5.94 -22.11 -26.30
C ILE A 40 4.88 -21.30 -25.54
N ILE A 41 4.39 -20.20 -26.12
CA ILE A 41 3.37 -19.36 -25.47
C ILE A 41 2.14 -20.20 -25.13
N LEU A 42 1.61 -21.00 -26.06
CA LEU A 42 0.41 -21.81 -25.84
C LEU A 42 0.60 -22.92 -24.80
N VAL A 43 1.77 -23.57 -24.75
CA VAL A 43 2.08 -24.62 -23.75
C VAL A 43 2.08 -24.08 -22.33
N PHE A 44 2.48 -22.82 -22.13
CA PHE A 44 2.47 -22.18 -20.81
C PHE A 44 1.09 -21.63 -20.40
N MET A 45 0.08 -21.74 -21.26
CA MET A 45 -1.29 -21.28 -20.96
C MET A 45 -2.13 -22.38 -20.30
N SER A 46 -3.19 -21.97 -19.61
CA SER A 46 -4.23 -22.91 -19.18
C SER A 46 -5.00 -23.47 -20.38
N ASN A 47 -5.58 -24.66 -20.24
CA ASN A 47 -6.31 -25.35 -21.31
C ASN A 47 -7.40 -24.49 -21.96
N ASP A 48 -8.10 -23.66 -21.18
CA ASP A 48 -9.18 -22.81 -21.68
C ASP A 48 -8.66 -21.68 -22.56
N VAL A 49 -7.50 -21.12 -22.19
CA VAL A 49 -6.79 -20.10 -22.97
C VAL A 49 -6.21 -20.76 -24.22
N GLN A 50 -5.51 -21.89 -24.10
CA GLN A 50 -4.95 -22.62 -25.25
C GLN A 50 -6.01 -22.90 -26.33
N LYS A 51 -7.17 -23.43 -25.95
CA LYS A 51 -8.29 -23.71 -26.88
C LYS A 51 -8.80 -22.47 -27.62
N GLN A 52 -8.76 -21.28 -26.99
CA GLN A 52 -9.16 -20.03 -27.63
C GLN A 52 -8.15 -19.52 -28.67
N TYR A 53 -6.86 -19.82 -28.48
CA TYR A 53 -5.77 -19.28 -29.31
C TYR A 53 -5.18 -20.30 -30.30
N ASP A 54 -5.59 -21.57 -30.22
CA ASP A 54 -5.09 -22.68 -31.06
C ASP A 54 -5.33 -22.49 -32.56
N ARG A 55 -6.24 -21.60 -32.97
CA ARG A 55 -6.52 -21.27 -34.37
C ARG A 55 -5.89 -19.96 -34.86
N LEU A 56 -5.25 -19.20 -33.97
CA LEU A 56 -4.61 -17.93 -34.32
C LEU A 56 -3.15 -18.17 -34.63
N ASP A 57 -2.67 -17.75 -35.80
CA ASP A 57 -1.26 -17.90 -36.20
C ASP A 57 -0.41 -16.65 -35.88
N ASP A 58 -1.07 -15.52 -35.63
CA ASP A 58 -0.40 -14.26 -35.33
C ASP A 58 0.02 -14.18 -33.86
N VAL A 59 1.33 -14.35 -33.63
CA VAL A 59 1.96 -14.25 -32.30
C VAL A 59 1.74 -12.88 -31.67
N ALA A 60 1.70 -11.80 -32.46
CA ALA A 60 1.46 -10.45 -31.94
C ALA A 60 0.06 -10.33 -31.35
N LEU A 61 -0.94 -10.85 -32.06
CA LEU A 61 -2.34 -10.85 -31.63
C LEU A 61 -2.55 -11.73 -30.39
N ILE A 62 -1.91 -12.90 -30.33
CA ILE A 62 -1.96 -13.78 -29.15
C ILE A 62 -1.37 -13.06 -27.92
N LEU A 63 -0.18 -12.45 -28.07
CA LEU A 63 0.46 -11.70 -26.98
C LEU A 63 -0.37 -10.50 -26.53
N GLN A 64 -0.99 -9.78 -27.46
CA GLN A 64 -1.85 -8.66 -27.12
C GLN A 64 -3.06 -9.12 -26.29
N ARG A 65 -3.76 -10.17 -26.72
CA ARG A 65 -4.92 -10.67 -25.97
C ARG A 65 -4.55 -11.27 -24.62
N ILE A 66 -3.41 -11.95 -24.51
CA ILE A 66 -2.88 -12.39 -23.21
C ILE A 66 -2.66 -11.17 -22.31
N LYS A 67 -2.03 -10.10 -22.82
CA LYS A 67 -1.87 -8.86 -22.04
C LYS A 67 -3.21 -8.28 -21.60
N GLU A 68 -4.24 -8.32 -22.44
CA GLU A 68 -5.58 -7.83 -22.07
C GLU A 68 -6.24 -8.69 -20.99
N VAL A 69 -6.16 -10.02 -21.10
CA VAL A 69 -6.77 -10.96 -20.14
C VAL A 69 -6.06 -10.96 -18.79
N TYR A 70 -4.73 -10.84 -18.80
CA TYR A 70 -3.89 -10.90 -17.59
C TYR A 70 -3.40 -9.52 -17.13
N ALA A 71 -3.83 -8.43 -17.79
CA ALA A 71 -3.66 -7.10 -17.23
C ALA A 71 -4.40 -7.07 -15.89
N ILE A 72 -3.68 -6.78 -14.81
CA ILE A 72 -4.34 -6.39 -13.57
C ILE A 72 -5.12 -5.12 -13.93
N PRO A 73 -6.46 -5.09 -13.74
CA PRO A 73 -7.24 -3.92 -14.08
C PRO A 73 -6.64 -2.72 -13.38
N ASP A 74 -6.42 -1.64 -14.12
CA ASP A 74 -5.89 -0.38 -13.60
C ASP A 74 -6.64 0.07 -12.32
N ARG A 75 -7.96 -0.18 -12.27
CA ARG A 75 -8.80 0.05 -11.08
C ARG A 75 -8.40 -0.79 -9.86
N GLN A 76 -8.09 -2.07 -10.03
CA GLN A 76 -7.71 -2.95 -8.92
C GLN A 76 -6.34 -2.57 -8.37
N THR A 77 -5.38 -2.29 -9.25
CA THR A 77 -4.03 -1.84 -8.84
C THR A 77 -4.11 -0.52 -8.08
N ARG A 78 -4.87 0.45 -8.60
CA ARG A 78 -5.14 1.72 -7.91
C ARG A 78 -5.80 1.50 -6.55
N TYR A 79 -6.82 0.65 -6.48
CA TYR A 79 -7.50 0.34 -5.21
C TYR A 79 -6.54 -0.25 -4.16
N VAL A 80 -5.72 -1.22 -4.54
CA VAL A 80 -4.76 -1.86 -3.62
C VAL A 80 -3.73 -0.85 -3.11
N ALA A 81 -3.13 -0.05 -4.00
CA ALA A 81 -2.16 0.98 -3.61
C ALA A 81 -2.80 2.05 -2.71
N THR A 82 -4.00 2.51 -3.06
CA THR A 82 -4.75 3.51 -2.29
C THR A 82 -5.05 2.96 -0.90
N LYS A 83 -5.55 1.72 -0.81
CA LYS A 83 -5.81 1.06 0.47
C LYS A 83 -4.55 0.96 1.31
N GLU A 84 -3.43 0.54 0.72
CA GLU A 84 -2.13 0.43 1.39
C GLU A 84 -1.71 1.76 2.02
N PHE A 85 -1.85 2.88 1.29
CA PHE A 85 -1.58 4.22 1.79
C PHE A 85 -2.49 4.62 2.97
N PHE A 86 -3.81 4.51 2.81
CA PHE A 86 -4.78 4.95 3.83
C PHE A 86 -4.78 4.11 5.12
N ILE A 87 -4.20 2.89 5.12
CA ILE A 87 -4.11 2.04 6.32
C ILE A 87 -2.71 1.98 6.92
N ALA A 88 -1.72 2.66 6.35
CA ALA A 88 -0.32 2.61 6.78
C ALA A 88 -0.08 3.39 8.09
N LYS A 89 -0.78 3.04 9.17
CA LYS A 89 -0.60 3.67 10.48
C LYS A 89 0.81 3.42 11.01
N MET A 90 1.41 4.47 11.56
CA MET A 90 2.70 4.36 12.23
C MET A 90 2.54 3.73 13.61
N THR A 91 3.51 2.88 14.00
CA THR A 91 3.53 2.25 15.32
C THR A 91 3.94 3.26 16.40
N GLU A 92 3.30 3.22 17.57
CA GLU A 92 3.70 4.05 18.71
C GLU A 92 5.17 3.82 19.06
N GLY A 93 5.94 4.90 19.19
CA GLY A 93 7.36 4.85 19.53
C GLY A 93 8.35 4.68 18.37
N SER A 94 7.90 4.35 17.14
CA SER A 94 8.78 4.31 15.97
C SER A 94 9.21 5.70 15.51
N PHE A 95 10.22 5.75 14.64
CA PHE A 95 10.75 7.01 14.10
C PHE A 95 9.87 7.53 12.97
N VAL A 96 9.46 8.80 13.07
CA VAL A 96 8.64 9.47 12.05
C VAL A 96 9.39 9.58 10.71
N GLN A 97 10.72 9.72 10.73
CA GLN A 97 11.51 9.81 9.50
C GLN A 97 11.42 8.53 8.67
N GLU A 98 11.59 7.37 9.31
CA GLU A 98 11.46 6.06 8.66
C GLU A 98 10.05 5.85 8.10
N HIS A 99 9.04 6.23 8.90
CA HIS A 99 7.65 6.18 8.45
C HIS A 99 7.40 7.12 7.27
N GLY A 100 7.93 8.35 7.30
CA GLY A 100 7.79 9.33 6.22
C GLY A 100 8.41 8.87 4.91
N VAL A 101 9.58 8.22 4.93
CA VAL A 101 10.20 7.61 3.74
C VAL A 101 9.30 6.51 3.15
N LYS A 102 8.70 5.68 4.01
CA LYS A 102 7.72 4.67 3.56
C LYS A 102 6.47 5.31 2.96
N MET A 103 5.99 6.41 3.51
CA MET A 103 4.83 7.11 2.98
C MET A 103 5.14 7.80 1.63
N LEU A 104 6.34 8.35 1.48
CA LEU A 104 6.80 8.92 0.21
C LEU A 104 6.80 7.89 -0.92
N SER A 105 7.31 6.68 -0.67
CA SER A 105 7.30 5.63 -1.70
C SER A 105 5.89 5.16 -2.07
N LEU A 106 4.94 5.20 -1.13
CA LEU A 106 3.53 4.94 -1.41
C LEU A 106 2.90 6.08 -2.25
N VAL A 107 3.29 7.33 -2.00
CA VAL A 107 2.83 8.50 -2.77
C VAL A 107 3.33 8.44 -4.21
N GLU A 108 4.61 8.19 -4.42
CA GLU A 108 5.20 8.00 -5.76
C GLU A 108 4.46 6.89 -6.54
N LYS A 109 4.15 5.77 -5.87
CA LYS A 109 3.36 4.68 -6.44
C LYS A 109 1.94 5.11 -6.83
N LEU A 110 1.30 6.00 -6.07
CA LEU A 110 -0.04 6.52 -6.38
C LEU A 110 -0.01 7.54 -7.53
N GLU A 111 1.05 8.32 -7.64
CA GLU A 111 1.29 9.25 -8.75
C GLU A 111 1.53 8.50 -10.07
N ASP A 112 2.34 7.44 -10.04
CA ASP A 112 2.57 6.56 -11.19
C ASP A 112 1.26 5.93 -11.71
N LEU A 113 0.37 5.57 -10.77
CA LEU A 113 -0.96 5.04 -11.06
C LEU A 113 -2.00 6.13 -11.37
N LYS A 114 -1.62 7.41 -11.38
CA LYS A 114 -2.48 8.57 -11.69
C LYS A 114 -3.77 8.57 -10.87
N VAL A 115 -3.67 8.28 -9.57
CA VAL A 115 -4.83 8.31 -8.66
C VAL A 115 -5.43 9.71 -8.55
N GLY A 116 -4.62 10.75 -8.73
CA GLY A 116 -5.09 12.15 -8.85
C GLY A 116 -5.37 12.84 -7.52
N LEU A 117 -4.67 12.43 -6.45
CA LEU A 117 -4.67 13.17 -5.19
C LEU A 117 -3.67 14.31 -5.26
N ASP A 118 -4.00 15.43 -4.63
CA ASP A 118 -3.11 16.56 -4.46
C ASP A 118 -2.10 16.35 -3.31
N ASN A 119 -1.01 17.11 -3.35
CA ASN A 119 0.06 17.01 -2.36
C ASN A 119 -0.41 17.33 -0.93
N ASP A 120 -1.33 18.28 -0.76
CA ASP A 120 -1.86 18.63 0.57
C ASP A 120 -2.65 17.46 1.16
N THR A 121 -3.49 16.80 0.36
CA THR A 121 -4.19 15.58 0.76
C THR A 121 -3.23 14.47 1.19
N TYR A 122 -2.11 14.26 0.48
CA TYR A 122 -1.12 13.28 0.91
C TYR A 122 -0.54 13.61 2.29
N ILE A 123 -0.16 14.86 2.50
CA ILE A 123 0.41 15.33 3.77
C ILE A 123 -0.60 15.19 4.90
N ASP A 124 -1.85 15.62 4.69
CA ASP A 124 -2.92 15.51 5.68
C ASP A 124 -3.19 14.07 6.11
N VAL A 125 -3.17 13.13 5.15
CA VAL A 125 -3.33 11.70 5.46
C VAL A 125 -2.12 11.16 6.23
N ILE A 126 -0.90 11.52 5.84
CA ILE A 126 0.33 11.10 6.55
C ILE A 126 0.29 11.58 8.00
N LEU A 127 -0.08 12.85 8.23
CA LEU A 127 -0.19 13.41 9.58
C LEU A 127 -1.26 12.67 10.42
N GLN A 128 -2.40 12.31 9.82
CA GLN A 128 -3.46 11.54 10.50
C GLN A 128 -3.05 10.10 10.84
N LEU A 129 -2.08 9.54 10.13
CA LEU A 129 -1.56 8.19 10.37
C LEU A 129 -0.46 8.13 11.45
N LEU A 130 -0.01 9.30 11.93
CA LEU A 130 0.89 9.38 13.08
C LEU A 130 0.14 9.03 14.39
N PRO A 131 0.86 8.48 15.39
CA PRO A 131 0.27 8.20 16.69
C PRO A 131 -0.07 9.50 17.44
N PRO A 132 -1.08 9.47 18.33
CA PRO A 132 -1.52 10.66 19.08
C PRO A 132 -0.42 11.30 19.96
N SER A 133 0.64 10.56 20.28
CA SER A 133 1.78 11.12 21.02
C SER A 133 2.54 12.21 20.27
N TYR A 134 2.30 12.34 18.95
CA TYR A 134 2.88 13.37 18.08
C TYR A 134 1.94 14.57 17.84
N ASP A 135 0.72 14.59 18.36
CA ASP A 135 -0.25 15.70 18.20
C ASP A 135 0.37 17.09 18.42
N PRO A 136 1.19 17.33 19.47
CA PRO A 136 1.80 18.65 19.67
C PRO A 136 2.76 19.04 18.54
N SER A 137 3.48 18.07 17.96
CA SER A 137 4.34 18.31 16.81
C SER A 137 3.56 18.51 15.51
N ILE A 138 2.42 17.84 15.34
CA ILE A 138 1.53 18.05 14.19
C ILE A 138 0.97 19.47 14.19
N VAL A 139 0.50 19.97 15.35
CA VAL A 139 0.04 21.36 15.48
C VAL A 139 1.16 22.33 15.13
N ASN A 140 2.39 22.08 15.61
CA ASN A 140 3.55 22.90 15.28
C ASN A 140 3.88 22.87 13.79
N PHE A 141 3.83 21.70 13.14
CA PHE A 141 4.02 21.58 11.69
C PHE A 141 2.97 22.38 10.92
N ASN A 142 1.70 22.29 11.32
CA ASN A 142 0.62 23.02 10.67
C ASN A 142 0.69 24.54 10.85
N MET A 143 1.27 25.02 11.96
CA MET A 143 1.43 26.44 12.26
C MET A 143 2.71 27.04 11.68
N ASN A 144 3.74 26.22 11.43
CA ASN A 144 4.94 26.69 10.76
C ASN A 144 4.57 27.00 9.30
N GLY A 145 4.69 28.27 8.89
CA GLY A 145 4.45 28.72 7.51
C GLY A 145 5.51 28.28 6.50
N LEU A 146 6.16 27.14 6.75
CA LEU A 146 7.05 26.50 5.79
C LEU A 146 6.22 25.84 4.69
N GLU A 147 6.85 25.63 3.54
CA GLU A 147 6.21 25.00 2.39
C GLU A 147 5.96 23.53 2.70
N LYS A 148 4.72 23.21 3.06
CA LYS A 148 4.33 21.86 3.47
C LYS A 148 4.65 20.86 2.36
N SER A 149 5.68 20.06 2.60
CA SER A 149 6.06 18.96 1.73
C SER A 149 6.32 17.70 2.54
N ILE A 150 6.19 16.54 1.90
CA ILE A 150 6.50 15.24 2.51
C ILE A 150 7.98 15.20 2.93
N ASN A 151 8.87 15.85 2.17
CA ASN A 151 10.29 15.95 2.50
C ASN A 151 10.53 16.77 3.78
N GLU A 152 9.80 17.87 3.97
CA GLU A 152 9.87 18.61 5.24
C GLU A 152 9.37 17.76 6.40
N LEU A 153 8.28 17.01 6.21
CA LEU A 153 7.75 16.08 7.22
C LEU A 153 8.81 15.04 7.64
N ILE A 154 9.57 14.49 6.67
CA ILE A 154 10.67 13.55 6.93
C ILE A 154 11.83 14.21 7.68
N ASN A 155 12.15 15.46 7.36
CA ASN A 155 13.30 16.16 7.93
C ASN A 155 13.00 16.89 9.25
N LEU A 156 11.72 17.02 9.63
CA LEU A 156 11.33 17.70 10.84
C LEU A 156 11.79 16.95 12.09
N ARG A 157 12.20 17.71 13.12
CA ARG A 157 12.49 17.16 14.44
C ARG A 157 11.21 16.92 15.23
N TRP A 158 10.68 15.69 15.13
CA TRP A 158 9.48 15.27 15.83
C TRP A 158 9.71 15.12 17.35
N LYS A 159 8.79 15.69 18.14
CA LYS A 159 8.77 15.57 19.60
C LYS A 159 7.59 14.69 20.00
N ARG A 160 7.90 13.63 20.75
CA ARG A 160 6.89 12.73 21.29
C ARG A 160 6.52 13.14 22.71
N LYS A 161 5.23 13.22 23.01
CA LYS A 161 4.77 13.33 24.39
C LYS A 161 5.00 11.98 25.08
N LYS A 162 5.73 11.97 26.20
CA LYS A 162 5.83 10.76 27.02
C LYS A 162 4.44 10.47 27.60
N GLY A 163 3.86 9.33 27.25
CA GLY A 163 2.60 8.88 27.84
C GLY A 163 2.78 8.67 29.35
N LYS A 164 1.83 9.16 30.16
CA LYS A 164 1.68 8.62 31.51
C LYS A 164 1.21 7.19 31.32
N ALA A 165 2.04 6.21 31.70
CA ALA A 165 1.60 4.83 31.77
C ALA A 165 0.35 4.79 32.66
N LYS A 166 -0.83 4.55 32.06
CA LYS A 166 -1.99 4.15 32.83
C LYS A 166 -1.70 2.74 33.31
N ALA A 167 -1.10 2.65 34.49
CA ALA A 167 -1.04 1.40 35.23
C ALA A 167 -2.49 0.92 35.39
N LYS A 168 -2.86 -0.13 34.66
CA LYS A 168 -4.04 -0.92 34.99
C LYS A 168 -3.70 -1.67 36.27
N THR A 169 -3.91 -1.03 37.42
CA THR A 169 -3.95 -1.75 38.69
C THR A 169 -5.24 -2.57 38.68
N VAL A 170 -5.12 -3.83 38.27
CA VAL A 170 -6.18 -4.83 38.50
C VAL A 170 -6.10 -5.19 39.98
N VAL A 171 -6.88 -4.48 40.81
CA VAL A 171 -7.14 -4.92 42.18
C VAL A 171 -8.11 -6.10 42.06
N VAL A 172 -7.61 -7.32 42.23
CA VAL A 172 -8.45 -8.50 42.42
C VAL A 172 -9.01 -8.43 43.84
N ALA A 173 -10.25 -7.96 43.97
CA ALA A 173 -11.06 -8.21 45.15
C ALA A 173 -11.63 -9.63 45.06
N LYS A 174 -11.31 -10.48 46.04
CA LYS A 174 -12.04 -11.72 46.30
C LYS A 174 -12.94 -11.47 47.51
N ASP A 175 -14.24 -11.37 47.27
CA ASP A 175 -15.27 -11.45 48.30
C ASP A 175 -15.74 -12.91 48.48
N ALA A 176 -15.90 -13.34 49.74
CA ALA A 176 -16.86 -14.37 50.11
C ALA A 176 -17.28 -14.29 51.60
N LYS A 177 -18.38 -13.56 51.83
CA LYS A 177 -19.60 -13.96 52.57
C LYS A 177 -19.54 -14.34 54.07
N SER A 178 -20.11 -13.50 54.95
CA SER A 178 -21.47 -13.67 55.55
C SER A 178 -21.68 -12.77 56.80
N ALA A 179 -22.88 -12.19 56.92
CA ALA A 179 -23.36 -11.41 58.08
C ALA A 179 -24.19 -12.30 59.04
N PRO A 180 -24.52 -11.83 60.27
CA PRO A 180 -25.70 -10.98 60.42
C PRO A 180 -25.53 -9.79 61.40
N VAL A 181 -26.45 -8.82 61.27
CA VAL A 181 -26.53 -7.52 61.96
C VAL A 181 -27.49 -7.58 63.16
N ALA A 182 -27.15 -6.90 64.27
CA ALA A 182 -27.95 -5.94 65.07
C ALA A 182 -27.50 -5.88 66.56
N PRO A 183 -27.81 -4.84 67.36
CA PRO A 183 -28.48 -3.57 67.05
C PRO A 183 -27.69 -2.30 67.45
N VAL A 184 -28.25 -1.18 66.99
CA VAL A 184 -27.93 0.21 67.27
C VAL A 184 -28.01 0.53 68.77
N GLY A 185 -26.91 1.04 69.34
CA GLY A 185 -26.87 1.72 70.63
C GLY A 185 -26.75 3.23 70.45
N VAL A 186 -27.84 3.94 70.67
CA VAL A 186 -27.91 5.41 70.80
C VAL A 186 -27.30 5.81 72.16
N GLY A 187 -26.40 6.82 72.18
CA GLY A 187 -26.27 7.66 73.39
C GLY A 187 -24.90 8.25 73.74
N LYS A 188 -24.75 9.55 73.40
CA LYS A 188 -24.21 10.65 74.22
C LYS A 188 -22.75 10.63 74.75
N GLY A 189 -21.98 11.60 74.25
CA GLY A 189 -21.41 12.63 75.15
C GLY A 189 -19.89 12.70 75.29
N LYS A 190 -19.22 13.46 74.41
CA LYS A 190 -17.98 14.16 74.77
C LYS A 190 -18.34 15.58 75.22
N ARG A 191 -17.85 16.00 76.40
CA ARG A 191 -16.90 17.12 76.57
C ARG A 191 -16.71 17.48 78.05
N LYS A 192 -15.44 17.51 78.46
CA LYS A 192 -14.91 18.20 79.64
C LYS A 192 -14.80 19.70 79.38
N MET A 193 -15.02 20.50 80.42
CA MET A 193 -14.46 21.83 80.80
C MET A 193 -15.25 22.19 82.09
N GLY A 194 -14.74 22.64 83.24
CA GLY A 194 -13.48 23.29 83.59
C GLY A 194 -13.80 24.68 84.17
N ALA A 195 -13.62 24.86 85.49
CA ALA A 195 -13.67 26.11 86.29
C ALA A 195 -15.05 26.84 86.34
N GLN A 196 -15.50 27.44 87.44
CA GLN A 196 -14.83 28.07 88.58
C GLN A 196 -15.77 28.02 89.81
#